data_AF-E3CUC1-F1
#
_entry.id   AF-E3CUC1-F1
#
_cell.length_a   1.000
_cell.length_b   1.000
_cell.length_c   1.000
_cell.angle_alpha   90.00
_cell.angle_beta   90.00
_cell.angle_gamma   90.00
#
_symmetry.space_group_name_H-M   'P 1'
#
loop_
_entity.id
_entity.type
_entity.pdbx_description
1 polymer ?
#
loop_
_entity_poly.entity_id
_entity_poly.type
_entity_poly.pdbx_seq_one_letter_code
_entity_poly.pdbx_strand_id
1 'polypeptide(L)'
;MRAWRGLILAALAILGGSLRAEAVDWGGLHWSWNAPEGGRYEVLPGAKLSLKAPFGSRLAPFRRESALLFTRTVPDNDFNLRTRVRIAGEDRVSGSAYGLILWNGAVDRGKAQWIAFGPENRGEGTLSVRGCWKGGADGKKVLLKLPYSRPGVSLQVLRRDRNTYVFSFAPEAGDGWVEAGRLSCPVVFDRVGFFVESDQDEATLVFSEFDWRIAVGSQGE
;
A
#
# COMPACT_ATOMS: atom_id res chain seq x y z
N MET A 1 30.83 -21.88 34.97
CA MET A 1 31.11 -20.65 34.19
C MET A 1 30.27 -20.67 32.93
N ARG A 2 29.37 -19.69 32.76
CA ARG A 2 28.45 -19.54 31.62
C ARG A 2 29.04 -18.52 30.63
N ALA A 3 29.04 -18.82 29.33
CA ALA A 3 29.12 -17.87 28.22
C ALA A 3 28.44 -18.54 27.00
N TRP A 4 27.21 -18.16 26.65
CA TRP A 4 26.83 -17.11 25.66
C TRP A 4 27.19 -17.51 24.23
N ARG A 5 26.23 -18.01 23.42
CA ARG A 5 25.16 -17.29 22.67
C ARG A 5 25.62 -16.82 21.28
N GLY A 6 24.94 -17.33 20.26
CA GLY A 6 24.53 -16.56 19.08
C GLY A 6 25.51 -16.53 17.91
N LEU A 7 25.53 -17.60 17.11
CA LEU A 7 26.09 -17.57 15.77
C LEU A 7 25.08 -16.83 14.85
N ILE A 8 25.39 -15.58 14.54
CA ILE A 8 24.72 -14.77 13.52
C ILE A 8 25.09 -15.37 12.16
N LEU A 9 24.09 -15.91 11.45
CA LEU A 9 24.19 -16.29 10.05
C LEU A 9 24.18 -15.01 9.19
N ALA A 10 25.37 -14.48 8.92
CA ALA A 10 25.57 -13.50 7.86
C ALA A 10 25.59 -14.24 6.51
N ALA A 11 24.46 -14.23 5.81
CA ALA A 11 24.41 -14.71 4.43
C ALA A 11 24.98 -13.64 3.49
N LEU A 12 26.08 -14.03 2.84
CA LEU A 12 26.71 -13.39 1.70
C LEU A 12 25.71 -12.83 0.70
N ALA A 13 25.97 -11.62 0.22
CA ALA A 13 25.48 -11.21 -1.08
C ALA A 13 26.56 -10.36 -1.77
N ILE A 14 27.28 -11.05 -2.65
CA ILE A 14 28.33 -10.53 -3.55
C ILE A 14 27.68 -10.23 -4.91
N LEU A 15 27.85 -8.96 -5.32
CA LEU A 15 27.93 -8.40 -6.68
C LEU A 15 26.95 -8.89 -7.77
N GLY A 16 25.91 -8.09 -7.94
CA GLY A 16 25.08 -7.92 -9.12
C GLY A 16 24.04 -6.86 -8.76
N GLY A 17 23.95 -5.76 -9.50
CA GLY A 17 23.12 -4.59 -9.17
C GLY A 17 21.60 -4.88 -9.19
N SER A 18 21.12 -5.68 -8.25
CA SER A 18 19.71 -5.96 -8.03
C SER A 18 19.25 -5.31 -6.73
N LEU A 19 18.38 -4.31 -6.86
CA LEU A 19 17.63 -3.67 -5.77
C LEU A 19 17.14 -4.73 -4.77
N ARG A 20 17.78 -4.78 -3.60
CA ARG A 20 17.44 -5.76 -2.57
C ARG A 20 16.11 -5.39 -1.97
N ALA A 21 15.12 -6.24 -2.18
CA ALA A 21 13.90 -6.14 -1.42
C ALA A 21 14.20 -6.62 0.00
N GLU A 22 14.12 -5.73 0.98
CA GLU A 22 14.41 -6.06 2.37
C GLU A 22 13.18 -6.71 3.03
N ALA A 23 13.42 -7.78 3.79
CA ALA A 23 12.39 -8.44 4.58
C ALA A 23 12.15 -7.66 5.87
N VAL A 24 10.89 -7.36 6.17
CA VAL A 24 10.50 -6.58 7.36
C VAL A 24 9.34 -7.26 8.08
N ASP A 25 9.46 -7.44 9.39
CA ASP A 25 8.40 -7.99 10.22
C ASP A 25 7.56 -6.87 10.83
N TRP A 26 6.27 -6.83 10.48
CA TRP A 26 5.33 -5.83 11.00
C TRP A 26 3.93 -6.40 11.13
N GLY A 27 3.29 -6.16 12.28
CA GLY A 27 1.96 -6.70 12.59
C GLY A 27 1.93 -8.24 12.65
N GLY A 28 3.05 -8.89 12.95
CA GLY A 28 3.18 -10.36 12.97
C GLY A 28 3.28 -10.99 11.58
N LEU A 29 3.64 -10.21 10.55
CA LEU A 29 3.66 -10.63 9.15
C LEU A 29 4.97 -10.24 8.47
N HIS A 30 5.36 -11.03 7.47
CA HIS A 30 6.54 -10.79 6.65
C HIS A 30 6.21 -9.90 5.45
N TRP A 31 6.95 -8.80 5.33
CA TRP A 31 6.83 -7.81 4.28
C TRP A 31 8.11 -7.67 3.48
N SER A 32 7.97 -7.09 2.30
CA SER A 32 9.00 -6.80 1.32
C SER A 32 8.89 -5.34 0.91
N TRP A 33 9.96 -4.60 1.16
CA TRP A 33 10.10 -3.19 0.82
C TRP A 33 10.99 -3.05 -0.43
N ASN A 34 10.66 -2.16 -1.36
CA ASN A 34 11.37 -2.00 -2.64
C ASN A 34 12.50 -0.94 -2.64
N ALA A 35 12.74 -0.25 -1.52
CA ALA A 35 13.90 0.63 -1.31
C ALA A 35 14.21 1.63 -2.44
N PRO A 36 13.26 2.49 -2.87
CA PRO A 36 13.62 3.56 -3.80
C PRO A 36 14.69 4.45 -3.18
N GLU A 37 15.58 4.99 -4.01
CA GLU A 37 16.65 5.89 -3.56
C GLU A 37 16.05 7.07 -2.78
N GLY A 38 16.57 7.32 -1.57
CA GLY A 38 16.06 8.36 -0.66
C GLY A 38 14.80 7.98 0.13
N GLY A 39 14.13 6.88 -0.20
CA GLY A 39 13.00 6.36 0.57
C GLY A 39 13.42 5.79 1.92
N ARG A 40 12.58 5.98 2.94
CA ARG A 40 12.81 5.42 4.28
C ARG A 40 11.55 4.75 4.84
N TYR A 41 11.74 3.71 5.65
CA TYR A 41 10.69 3.18 6.51
C TYR A 41 11.16 3.14 7.96
N GLU A 42 10.20 3.24 8.88
CA GLU A 42 10.44 3.08 10.31
C GLU A 42 9.26 2.33 10.94
N VAL A 43 9.54 1.27 11.69
CA VAL A 43 8.53 0.60 12.51
C VAL A 43 8.42 1.35 13.84
N LEU A 44 7.28 1.98 14.06
CA LEU A 44 6.99 2.80 15.23
C LEU A 44 6.26 1.98 16.31
N PRO A 45 6.33 2.41 17.59
CA PRO A 45 5.56 1.77 18.67
C PRO A 45 4.06 1.67 18.38
N GLY A 46 3.44 0.58 18.85
CA GLY A 46 2.01 0.33 18.68
C GLY A 46 1.62 -0.19 17.28
N ALA A 47 2.46 -1.03 16.68
CA ALA A 47 2.24 -1.63 15.35
C ALA A 47 1.97 -0.58 14.27
N LYS A 48 2.77 0.50 14.28
CA LYS A 48 2.71 1.58 13.28
C LYS A 48 3.88 1.45 12.33
N LEU A 49 3.66 1.84 11.07
CA LEU A 49 4.68 1.85 10.03
C LEU A 49 4.73 3.25 9.44
N SER A 50 5.85 3.93 9.60
CA SER A 50 6.13 5.21 8.95
C SER A 50 6.81 4.94 7.61
N LEU A 51 6.27 5.51 6.53
CA LEU A 51 6.86 5.45 5.19
C LEU A 51 7.13 6.87 4.72
N LYS A 52 8.37 7.14 4.32
CA LYS A 52 8.83 8.45 3.82
C LYS A 52 9.18 8.34 2.36
N ALA A 53 8.33 8.92 1.51
CA ALA A 53 8.52 8.95 0.07
C ALA A 53 9.38 10.15 -0.34
N PRO A 54 10.44 9.94 -1.13
CA PRO A 54 11.23 11.04 -1.68
C PRO A 54 10.42 11.79 -2.74
N PHE A 55 10.85 13.02 -3.03
CA PHE A 55 10.35 13.80 -4.18
C PHE A 55 10.46 12.99 -5.49
N GLY A 56 9.42 13.05 -6.31
CA GLY A 56 9.37 12.35 -7.61
C GLY A 56 8.97 10.88 -7.51
N SER A 57 8.61 10.38 -6.32
CA SER A 57 8.10 9.03 -6.11
C SER A 57 6.68 8.90 -6.70
N ARG A 58 6.51 8.14 -7.78
CA ARG A 58 5.23 7.89 -8.47
C ARG A 58 5.03 6.41 -8.82
N LEU A 59 3.83 5.88 -8.61
CA LEU A 59 3.47 4.53 -9.04
C LEU A 59 3.36 4.45 -10.55
N ALA A 60 2.98 5.52 -11.25
CA ALA A 60 2.96 5.56 -12.71
C ALA A 60 4.30 6.11 -13.25
N PRO A 61 4.98 5.44 -14.21
CA PRO A 61 4.49 4.38 -15.12
C PRO A 61 4.78 2.91 -14.68
N PHE A 62 4.46 2.53 -13.45
CA PHE A 62 4.62 1.20 -12.83
C PHE A 62 6.01 0.61 -13.05
N ARG A 63 7.01 1.37 -12.60
CA ARG A 63 8.34 0.82 -12.36
C ARG A 63 8.45 0.50 -10.89
N ARG A 64 8.96 -0.67 -10.56
CA ARG A 64 9.17 -1.05 -9.16
C ARG A 64 10.02 -0.01 -8.42
N GLU A 65 10.96 0.65 -9.07
CA GLU A 65 11.80 1.67 -8.45
C GLU A 65 11.12 3.04 -8.25
N SER A 66 9.98 3.29 -8.89
CA SER A 66 9.47 4.67 -8.99
C SER A 66 8.56 5.08 -7.85
N ALA A 67 7.97 4.15 -7.10
CA ALA A 67 7.15 4.46 -5.92
C ALA A 67 7.60 3.67 -4.71
N LEU A 68 7.42 4.21 -3.51
CA LEU A 68 7.65 3.48 -2.28
C LEU A 68 6.55 2.42 -2.09
N LEU A 69 6.93 1.15 -2.08
CA LEU A 69 6.05 -0.01 -1.94
C LEU A 69 6.47 -0.86 -0.74
N PHE A 70 5.52 -1.13 0.14
CA PHE A 70 5.68 -2.04 1.26
C PHE A 70 4.66 -3.17 1.11
N THR A 71 5.09 -4.31 0.58
CA THR A 71 4.20 -5.36 0.07
C THR A 71 4.48 -6.73 0.66
N ARG A 72 3.52 -7.63 0.61
CA ARG A 72 3.69 -9.04 0.98
C ARG A 72 3.06 -9.93 -0.07
N THR A 73 3.49 -11.17 -0.13
CA THR A 73 2.85 -12.18 -0.98
C THR A 73 1.46 -12.51 -0.43
N VAL A 74 0.48 -12.64 -1.33
CA VAL A 74 -0.86 -13.11 -1.01
C VAL A 74 -1.05 -14.56 -1.46
N PRO A 75 -1.73 -15.41 -0.66
CA PRO A 75 -2.17 -16.72 -1.09
C PRO A 75 -3.28 -16.61 -2.15
N ASP A 76 -3.42 -17.61 -3.03
CA ASP A 76 -4.38 -17.60 -4.16
C ASP A 76 -5.83 -17.93 -3.74
N ASN A 77 -6.29 -17.34 -2.63
CA ASN A 77 -7.63 -17.49 -2.08
C ASN A 77 -8.36 -16.14 -2.03
N ASP A 78 -9.65 -16.14 -1.68
CA ASP A 78 -10.39 -14.93 -1.35
C ASP A 78 -9.85 -14.29 -0.06
N PHE A 79 -9.76 -12.97 -0.05
CA PHE A 79 -9.17 -12.23 1.06
C PHE A 79 -9.87 -10.90 1.31
N ASN A 80 -9.87 -10.48 2.58
CA ASN A 80 -10.26 -9.16 3.02
C ASN A 80 -9.05 -8.49 3.67
N LEU A 81 -8.58 -7.41 3.04
CA LEU A 81 -7.52 -6.58 3.56
C LEU A 81 -8.07 -5.27 4.08
N ARG A 82 -7.65 -4.87 5.27
CA ARG A 82 -8.01 -3.61 5.90
C ARG A 82 -6.78 -2.92 6.45
N THR A 83 -6.72 -1.60 6.31
CA THR A 83 -5.73 -0.77 6.97
C THR A 83 -6.35 0.55 7.38
N ARG A 84 -5.78 1.19 8.41
CA ARG A 84 -5.99 2.61 8.64
C ARG A 84 -4.74 3.40 8.28
N VAL A 85 -4.89 4.43 7.45
CA VAL A 85 -3.82 5.37 7.17
C VAL A 85 -4.06 6.64 7.97
N ARG A 86 -3.07 7.08 8.73
CA ARG A 86 -3.09 8.34 9.45
C ARG A 86 -2.09 9.29 8.81
N ILE A 87 -2.56 10.48 8.46
CA ILE A 87 -1.74 11.58 7.98
C ILE A 87 -1.19 12.28 9.23
N ALA A 88 0.12 12.23 9.43
CA ALA A 88 0.76 13.07 10.44
C ALA A 88 0.65 14.54 9.98
N GLY A 89 0.27 15.43 10.89
CA GLY A 89 -0.25 16.78 10.60
C GLY A 89 0.71 17.77 9.91
N GLU A 90 1.94 17.37 9.58
CA GLU A 90 2.94 18.27 8.98
C GLU A 90 3.18 18.01 7.48
N ASP A 91 2.95 16.79 6.97
CA ASP A 91 3.32 16.41 5.59
C ASP A 91 2.13 16.40 4.62
N ARG A 92 1.27 17.41 4.69
CA ARG A 92 0.16 17.61 3.73
C ARG A 92 0.69 18.19 2.41
N VAL A 93 1.53 17.40 1.75
CA VAL A 93 2.22 17.77 0.51
C VAL A 93 1.29 17.60 -0.67
N SER A 94 0.96 18.70 -1.33
CA SER A 94 0.14 18.69 -2.55
C SER A 94 0.72 17.75 -3.61
N GLY A 95 -0.13 16.97 -4.27
CA GLY A 95 0.34 15.99 -5.27
C GLY A 95 0.97 14.73 -4.67
N SER A 96 0.82 14.50 -3.37
CA SER A 96 1.07 13.18 -2.76
C SER A 96 -0.17 12.29 -2.82
N ALA A 97 0.03 10.98 -2.74
CA ALA A 97 -1.05 10.02 -2.62
C ALA A 97 -0.56 8.76 -1.90
N TYR A 98 -1.43 8.11 -1.15
CA TYR A 98 -1.08 6.92 -0.39
C TYR A 98 -2.28 5.99 -0.29
N GLY A 99 -2.03 4.70 -0.08
CA GLY A 99 -3.12 3.78 0.19
C GLY A 99 -2.75 2.33 0.04
N LEU A 100 -3.71 1.54 -0.42
CA LEU A 100 -3.60 0.09 -0.58
C LEU A 100 -3.38 -0.26 -2.05
N ILE A 101 -2.45 -1.16 -2.30
CA ILE A 101 -2.11 -1.64 -3.64
C ILE A 101 -2.18 -3.16 -3.72
N LEU A 102 -2.75 -3.65 -4.81
CA LEU A 102 -2.62 -4.99 -5.36
C LEU A 102 -1.64 -4.93 -6.52
N TRP A 103 -0.65 -5.80 -6.53
CA TRP A 103 0.40 -5.82 -7.55
C TRP A 103 0.73 -7.26 -7.94
N ASN A 104 1.12 -7.46 -9.20
CA ASN A 104 1.46 -8.78 -9.74
C ASN A 104 2.96 -9.10 -9.65
N GLY A 105 3.72 -8.35 -8.86
CA GLY A 105 5.12 -8.63 -8.54
C GLY A 105 6.14 -8.39 -9.65
N ALA A 106 5.68 -8.09 -10.87
CA ALA A 106 6.54 -7.89 -12.04
C ALA A 106 7.33 -6.58 -11.95
N VAL A 107 8.66 -6.67 -12.10
CA VAL A 107 9.61 -5.56 -11.98
C VAL A 107 9.36 -4.48 -13.05
N ASP A 108 9.15 -4.92 -14.30
CA ASP A 108 8.85 -4.05 -15.43
C ASP A 108 7.42 -4.23 -15.92
N ARG A 109 6.74 -3.11 -16.19
CA ARG A 109 5.36 -3.09 -16.74
C ARG A 109 4.39 -3.95 -15.93
N GLY A 110 4.58 -3.98 -14.61
CA GLY A 110 3.70 -4.67 -13.69
C GLY A 110 2.29 -4.13 -13.75
N LYS A 111 1.31 -5.00 -13.49
CA LYS A 111 -0.09 -4.62 -13.38
C LYS A 111 -0.41 -4.38 -11.92
N ALA A 112 -1.18 -3.33 -11.65
CA ALA A 112 -1.64 -3.04 -10.31
C ALA A 112 -3.09 -2.56 -10.28
N GLN A 113 -3.71 -2.69 -9.12
CA GLN A 113 -4.92 -1.98 -8.73
C GLN A 113 -4.72 -1.37 -7.36
N TRP A 114 -5.27 -0.19 -7.12
CA TRP A 114 -5.07 0.49 -5.86
C TRP A 114 -6.23 1.43 -5.54
N ILE A 115 -6.39 1.67 -4.25
CA ILE A 115 -7.17 2.77 -3.70
C ILE A 115 -6.20 3.71 -3.02
N ALA A 116 -6.29 4.99 -3.37
CA ALA A 116 -5.43 6.05 -2.88
C ALA A 116 -6.26 7.15 -2.24
N PHE A 117 -5.75 7.75 -1.18
CA PHE A 117 -6.18 9.04 -0.68
C PHE A 117 -4.98 9.98 -0.67
N GLY A 118 -5.20 11.25 -0.96
CA GLY A 118 -4.13 12.25 -0.99
C GLY A 118 -4.69 13.64 -1.25
N PRO A 119 -3.91 14.70 -0.97
CA PRO A 119 -4.35 16.06 -1.23
C PRO A 119 -4.28 16.32 -2.73
N GLU A 120 -5.42 16.68 -3.33
CA GLU A 120 -5.42 17.21 -4.69
C GLU A 120 -4.99 18.68 -4.67
N ASN A 121 -5.36 19.45 -3.63
CA ASN A 121 -5.00 20.85 -3.40
C ASN A 121 -5.07 21.20 -1.89
N ARG A 122 -4.64 22.41 -1.49
CA ARG A 122 -4.74 22.90 -0.09
C ARG A 122 -6.21 22.90 0.39
N GLY A 123 -6.60 21.87 1.14
CA GLY A 123 -7.90 21.79 1.85
C GLY A 123 -8.85 20.69 1.37
N GLU A 124 -8.61 20.08 0.20
CA GLU A 124 -9.43 18.98 -0.33
C GLU A 124 -8.59 17.73 -0.55
N GLY A 125 -9.11 16.60 -0.07
CA GLY A 125 -8.55 15.28 -0.33
C GLY A 125 -9.35 14.56 -1.37
N THR A 126 -8.66 13.82 -2.19
CA THR A 126 -9.28 13.06 -3.25
C THR A 126 -9.01 11.59 -3.02
N LEU A 127 -10.09 10.84 -2.77
CA LEU A 127 -10.05 9.39 -2.81
C LEU A 127 -10.14 8.96 -4.27
N SER A 128 -9.19 8.13 -4.71
CA SER A 128 -9.17 7.58 -6.05
C SER A 128 -9.02 6.07 -6.04
N VAL A 129 -9.86 5.38 -6.80
CA VAL A 129 -9.68 3.97 -7.14
C VAL A 129 -9.13 3.92 -8.56
N ARG A 130 -8.11 3.10 -8.80
CA ARG A 130 -7.45 2.93 -10.10
C ARG A 130 -7.03 1.47 -10.27
N GLY A 131 -6.94 0.97 -11.50
CA GLY A 131 -6.43 -0.37 -11.68
C GLY A 131 -6.37 -0.92 -13.10
N CYS A 132 -5.87 -2.15 -13.24
CA CYS A 132 -5.55 -2.87 -14.49
C CYS A 132 -4.57 -2.14 -15.42
N TRP A 133 -3.67 -1.37 -14.83
CA TRP A 133 -2.75 -0.52 -15.58
C TRP A 133 -1.71 -1.34 -16.35
N LYS A 134 -1.66 -1.18 -17.69
CA LYS A 134 -0.59 -1.65 -18.59
C LYS A 134 -0.20 -0.50 -19.52
N GLY A 135 0.45 0.55 -19.01
CA GLY A 135 0.97 1.63 -19.86
C GLY A 135 -0.08 2.59 -20.45
N GLY A 136 -1.30 2.63 -19.91
CA GLY A 136 -2.40 3.47 -20.37
C GLY A 136 -3.55 3.44 -19.37
N ALA A 137 -4.37 4.50 -19.34
CA ALA A 137 -5.43 4.73 -18.35
C ALA A 137 -6.67 3.84 -18.54
N ASP A 138 -6.50 2.53 -18.60
CA ASP A 138 -7.61 1.58 -18.54
C ASP A 138 -7.88 1.20 -17.10
N GLY A 139 -8.51 2.12 -16.36
CA GLY A 139 -8.86 1.92 -14.96
C GLY A 139 -9.63 3.11 -14.42
N LYS A 140 -10.95 2.98 -14.36
CA LYS A 140 -11.92 4.00 -13.93
C LYS A 140 -11.42 4.83 -12.73
N LYS A 141 -11.06 6.09 -12.96
CA LYS A 141 -10.73 7.09 -11.93
C LYS A 141 -12.03 7.53 -11.25
N VAL A 142 -12.48 6.81 -10.23
CA VAL A 142 -13.55 7.33 -9.35
C VAL A 142 -12.89 8.34 -8.42
N LEU A 143 -13.25 9.62 -8.53
CA LEU A 143 -12.80 10.66 -7.62
C LEU A 143 -13.93 10.99 -6.66
N LEU A 144 -13.77 10.62 -5.40
CA LEU A 144 -14.61 11.14 -4.33
C LEU A 144 -13.82 12.20 -3.60
N LYS A 145 -14.36 13.42 -3.55
CA LYS A 145 -13.81 14.49 -2.73
C LYS A 145 -14.22 14.24 -1.28
N LEU A 146 -13.23 14.08 -0.40
CA LEU A 146 -13.44 13.94 1.03
C LEU A 146 -12.87 15.18 1.75
N PRO A 147 -13.51 15.67 2.83
CA PRO A 147 -12.97 16.76 3.62
C PRO A 147 -11.55 16.42 4.13
N TYR A 148 -10.55 17.24 3.76
CA TYR A 148 -9.14 17.00 4.11
C TYR A 148 -8.75 17.49 5.51
N SER A 149 -9.73 17.95 6.30
CA SER A 149 -9.53 18.33 7.69
C SER A 149 -9.24 17.13 8.61
N ARG A 150 -9.57 15.91 8.18
CA ARG A 150 -9.44 14.70 9.00
C ARG A 150 -7.98 14.22 9.11
N PRO A 151 -7.59 13.63 10.25
CA PRO A 151 -6.23 13.16 10.48
C PRO A 151 -5.92 11.82 9.80
N GLY A 152 -6.88 11.17 9.14
CA GLY A 152 -6.67 9.87 8.51
C GLY A 152 -7.92 9.36 7.79
N VAL A 153 -7.77 8.18 7.17
CA VAL A 153 -8.82 7.43 6.49
C VAL A 153 -8.56 5.93 6.65
N SER A 154 -9.61 5.14 6.83
CA SER A 154 -9.49 3.68 6.76
C SER A 154 -9.76 3.22 5.34
N LEU A 155 -8.92 2.33 4.81
CA LEU A 155 -9.01 1.78 3.47
C LEU A 155 -9.15 0.25 3.54
N GLN A 156 -9.96 -0.30 2.64
CA GLN A 156 -10.18 -1.74 2.55
C GLN A 156 -10.16 -2.18 1.09
N VAL A 157 -9.60 -3.37 0.88
CA VAL A 157 -9.68 -4.10 -0.38
C VAL A 157 -10.18 -5.52 -0.10
N LEU A 158 -11.27 -5.89 -0.74
CA LEU A 158 -11.86 -7.22 -0.66
C LEU A 158 -11.79 -7.89 -2.03
N ARG A 159 -11.09 -9.02 -2.12
CA ARG A 159 -11.19 -9.93 -3.26
C ARG A 159 -12.49 -10.72 -3.11
N ARG A 160 -13.44 -10.50 -4.02
CA ARG A 160 -14.74 -11.19 -4.04
C ARG A 160 -14.70 -12.50 -4.82
N ASP A 161 -13.87 -12.54 -5.85
CA ASP A 161 -13.60 -13.71 -6.67
C ASP A 161 -12.20 -13.58 -7.30
N ARG A 162 -11.82 -14.52 -8.17
CA ARG A 162 -10.48 -14.55 -8.78
C ARG A 162 -10.05 -13.24 -9.44
N ASN A 163 -11.00 -12.47 -9.99
CA ASN A 163 -10.78 -11.30 -10.83
C ASN A 163 -11.38 -10.02 -10.27
N THR A 164 -12.33 -10.09 -9.33
CA THR A 164 -13.10 -8.94 -8.84
C THR A 164 -12.61 -8.44 -7.47
N TYR A 165 -12.31 -7.15 -7.41
CA TYR A 165 -11.83 -6.47 -6.22
C TYR A 165 -12.74 -5.29 -5.88
N VAL A 166 -13.18 -5.25 -4.62
CA VAL A 166 -14.01 -4.17 -4.07
C VAL A 166 -13.15 -3.31 -3.17
N PHE A 167 -13.15 -2.01 -3.46
CA PHE A 167 -12.41 -1.00 -2.73
C PHE A 167 -13.39 -0.18 -1.90
N SER A 168 -13.12 -0.08 -0.61
CA SER A 168 -13.98 0.63 0.34
C SER A 168 -13.15 1.54 1.23
N PHE A 169 -13.78 2.54 1.81
CA PHE A 169 -13.18 3.42 2.79
C PHE A 169 -14.12 3.70 3.95
N ALA A 170 -13.56 4.08 5.08
CA ALA A 170 -14.29 4.61 6.22
C ALA A 170 -13.60 5.91 6.67
N PRO A 171 -14.30 7.06 6.68
CA PRO A 171 -13.71 8.35 7.07
C PRO A 171 -13.11 8.34 8.48
N GLU A 172 -13.77 7.67 9.43
CA GLU A 172 -13.28 7.49 10.80
C GLU A 172 -13.23 6.03 11.26
N ALA A 173 -12.59 5.86 12.40
CA ALA A 173 -12.51 4.59 13.09
C ALA A 173 -13.90 4.16 13.60
N GLY A 174 -14.42 3.05 13.09
CA GLY A 174 -15.73 2.56 13.50
C GLY A 174 -16.91 3.08 12.67
N ASP A 175 -16.65 3.97 11.70
CA ASP A 175 -17.65 4.30 10.67
C ASP A 175 -17.98 3.08 9.81
N GLY A 176 -19.18 3.08 9.24
CA GLY A 176 -19.56 2.10 8.21
C GLY A 176 -18.66 2.20 6.98
N TRP A 177 -18.31 1.04 6.41
CA TRP A 177 -17.54 1.00 5.16
C TRP A 177 -18.40 1.46 3.99
N VAL A 178 -17.89 2.43 3.23
CA VAL A 178 -18.49 2.93 2.00
C VAL A 178 -17.72 2.37 0.80
N GLU A 179 -18.43 1.75 -0.16
CA GLU A 179 -17.81 1.28 -1.41
C GLU A 179 -17.33 2.49 -2.23
N ALA A 180 -16.02 2.57 -2.47
CA ALA A 180 -15.40 3.57 -3.34
C ALA A 180 -15.42 3.13 -4.81
N GLY A 181 -15.39 1.82 -5.05
CA GLY A 181 -15.51 1.26 -6.39
C GLY A 181 -15.19 -0.21 -6.46
N ARG A 182 -15.45 -0.78 -7.62
CA ARG A 182 -15.21 -2.18 -7.95
C ARG A 182 -14.46 -2.27 -9.25
N LEU A 183 -13.38 -3.04 -9.27
CA LEU A 183 -12.58 -3.29 -10.47
C LEU A 183 -12.47 -4.79 -10.73
N SER A 184 -12.63 -5.16 -12.00
CA SER A 184 -12.34 -6.52 -12.46
C SER A 184 -11.04 -6.53 -13.26
N CYS A 185 -10.14 -7.45 -12.96
CA CYS A 185 -8.92 -7.71 -13.73
C CYS A 185 -8.78 -9.21 -13.97
N PRO A 186 -8.51 -9.66 -15.22
CA PRO A 186 -8.19 -11.06 -15.50
C PRO A 186 -6.78 -11.46 -15.03
N VAL A 187 -6.20 -10.69 -14.10
CA VAL A 187 -4.83 -10.82 -13.62
C VAL A 187 -4.92 -11.12 -12.15
N VAL A 188 -4.28 -12.23 -11.77
CA VAL A 188 -4.09 -12.55 -10.35
C VAL A 188 -2.96 -11.68 -9.82
N PHE A 189 -3.27 -10.88 -8.81
CA PHE A 189 -2.26 -10.15 -8.04
C PHE A 189 -1.68 -11.09 -6.99
N ASP A 190 -0.35 -11.24 -6.99
CA ASP A 190 0.40 -12.09 -6.06
C ASP A 190 0.94 -11.30 -4.87
N ARG A 191 0.82 -9.97 -4.90
CA ARG A 191 1.25 -9.07 -3.84
C ARG A 191 0.18 -8.07 -3.46
N VAL A 192 0.23 -7.71 -2.19
CA VAL A 192 -0.59 -6.67 -1.60
C VAL A 192 0.23 -5.80 -0.68
N GLY A 193 -0.15 -4.54 -0.51
CA GLY A 193 0.43 -3.74 0.56
C GLY A 193 0.10 -2.27 0.48
N PHE A 194 1.08 -1.47 0.88
CA PHE A 194 0.97 -0.02 0.96
C PHE A 194 1.86 0.65 -0.05
N PHE A 195 1.47 1.87 -0.38
CA PHE A 195 2.32 2.75 -1.16
C PHE A 195 2.21 4.19 -0.68
N VAL A 196 3.25 4.96 -1.00
CA VAL A 196 3.28 6.41 -0.91
C VAL A 196 3.89 6.97 -2.19
N GLU A 197 3.17 7.88 -2.83
CA GLU A 197 3.61 8.72 -3.93
C GLU A 197 3.77 10.16 -3.42
N SER A 198 4.76 10.86 -3.95
CA SER A 198 4.91 12.30 -3.73
C SER A 198 5.56 12.96 -4.93
N ASP A 199 4.83 13.89 -5.54
CA ASP A 199 5.27 14.56 -6.75
C ASP A 199 5.99 15.88 -6.49
N GLN A 200 5.59 16.62 -5.46
CA GLN A 200 6.03 18.02 -5.29
C GLN A 200 7.09 18.18 -4.20
N ASP A 201 7.08 17.32 -3.18
CA ASP A 201 8.03 17.36 -2.07
C ASP A 201 8.19 15.97 -1.45
N GLU A 202 9.03 15.81 -0.44
CA GLU A 202 9.07 14.62 0.38
C GLU A 202 7.81 14.48 1.24
N ALA A 203 7.26 13.28 1.40
CA ALA A 203 6.06 13.04 2.20
C ALA A 203 6.20 11.86 3.16
N THR A 204 5.87 12.05 4.44
CA THR A 204 5.85 10.99 5.47
C THR A 204 4.43 10.64 5.88
N LEU A 205 4.12 9.34 5.84
CA LEU A 205 2.80 8.81 6.17
C LEU A 205 2.92 7.69 7.20
N VAL A 206 1.97 7.64 8.13
CA VAL A 206 1.94 6.62 9.18
C VAL A 206 0.75 5.69 8.97
N PHE A 207 1.07 4.43 8.71
CA PHE A 207 0.11 3.34 8.60
C PHE A 207 -0.07 2.69 9.98
N SER A 208 -1.31 2.33 10.28
CA SER A 208 -1.72 1.74 11.56
C SER A 208 -2.88 0.77 11.36
N GLU A 209 -3.14 -0.08 12.35
CA GLU A 209 -4.30 -0.98 12.34
C GLU A 209 -4.39 -1.78 11.04
N PHE A 210 -3.38 -2.61 10.82
CA PHE A 210 -3.41 -3.56 9.73
C PHE A 210 -4.11 -4.83 10.14
N ASP A 211 -5.04 -5.26 9.29
CA ASP A 211 -5.76 -6.50 9.46
C ASP A 211 -5.86 -7.21 8.10
N TRP A 212 -5.36 -8.43 8.07
CA TRP A 212 -5.48 -9.33 6.92
C TRP A 212 -6.25 -10.55 7.35
N ARG A 213 -7.32 -10.85 6.62
CA ARG A 213 -8.10 -12.07 6.85
C ARG A 213 -8.35 -12.75 5.52
N ILE A 214 -8.26 -14.08 5.52
CA ILE A 214 -8.88 -14.86 4.44
C ILE A 214 -10.38 -14.57 4.54
N ALA A 215 -10.99 -14.17 3.42
CA ALA A 215 -12.42 -14.00 3.40
C ALA A 215 -13.01 -15.40 3.45
N VAL A 216 -13.43 -15.83 4.64
CA VAL A 216 -14.19 -17.08 4.76
C VAL A 216 -15.52 -16.78 4.07
N GLY A 217 -15.77 -17.46 2.95
CA GLY A 217 -16.99 -17.28 2.19
C GLY A 217 -18.19 -17.35 3.14
N SER A 218 -18.97 -16.29 3.18
CA SER A 218 -20.37 -16.41 3.54
C SER A 218 -20.99 -17.28 2.45
N GLN A 219 -20.90 -18.61 2.58
CA GLN A 219 -21.86 -19.48 1.93
C GLN A 219 -23.22 -19.01 2.43
N GLY A 220 -24.08 -18.67 1.46
CA GLY A 220 -25.28 -17.87 1.68
C GLY A 220 -26.20 -18.39 2.77
N GLU A 221 -26.85 -17.43 3.44
CA GLU A 221 -28.27 -17.56 3.73
C GLU A 221 -29.08 -17.49 2.42
#